data_AF-A0A3M2AME9-F1
#
_entry.id   AF-A0A3M2AME9-F1
#
_cell.length_a   1.000
_cell.length_b   1.000
_cell.length_c   1.000
_cell.angle_alpha   90.00
_cell.angle_beta   90.00
_cell.angle_gamma   90.00
#
_symmetry.space_group_name_H-M   'P 1'
#
loop_
_entity.id
_entity.type
_entity.pdbx_description
1 polymer ?
#
loop_
_entity_poly.entity_id
_entity_poly.type
_entity_poly.pdbx_seq_one_letter_code
_entity_poly.pdbx_strand_id
1 'polypeptide(L)'
;MPLFATLLTDLPLPDENALRGLLLDCSRTALAGSILQRGMTAVHSFGEADRDPEPREVRVICRKANTAHRAALVELAKQGFRPAAALEFHTDGHPETDQDAWSLCEVYAEEVRGWLVTSYLDFETAAERLGSEDGLLHAPVGGRRKGVLISARALRLLA
;
A
#
# COMPACT_ATOMS: atom_id res chain seq x y z
N MET A 1 14.36 -3.47 -5.36
CA MET A 1 13.26 -3.56 -4.40
C MET A 1 12.03 -4.12 -5.13
N PRO A 2 11.67 -5.40 -4.90
CA PRO A 2 10.42 -5.98 -5.40
C PRO A 2 9.19 -5.14 -5.01
N LEU A 3 8.10 -5.30 -5.77
CA LEU A 3 6.79 -4.75 -5.42
C LEU A 3 6.18 -5.62 -4.31
N PHE A 4 5.80 -4.98 -3.21
CA PHE A 4 5.16 -5.63 -2.06
C PHE A 4 3.62 -5.51 -2.15
N ALA A 5 3.13 -4.29 -2.38
CA ALA A 5 1.70 -4.02 -2.51
C ALA A 5 1.44 -2.77 -3.36
N THR A 6 0.20 -2.59 -3.80
CA THR A 6 -0.25 -1.39 -4.50
C THR A 6 -1.55 -0.89 -3.89
N LEU A 7 -1.55 0.33 -3.34
CA LEU A 7 -2.75 0.99 -2.85
C LEU A 7 -3.38 1.82 -3.95
N LEU A 8 -4.61 1.48 -4.32
CA LEU A 8 -5.42 2.17 -5.31
C LEU A 8 -6.37 3.14 -4.62
N THR A 9 -6.34 4.41 -5.01
CA THR A 9 -7.23 5.45 -4.46
C THR A 9 -7.92 6.22 -5.58
N ASP A 10 -9.13 6.69 -5.31
CA ASP A 10 -9.88 7.61 -6.16
C ASP A 10 -9.43 9.07 -5.99
N LEU A 11 -8.59 9.36 -4.98
CA LEU A 11 -7.96 10.65 -4.82
C LEU A 11 -6.95 10.90 -5.96
N PRO A 12 -7.09 12.01 -6.70
CA PRO A 12 -6.14 12.36 -7.73
C PRO A 12 -4.84 12.88 -7.10
N LEU A 13 -3.71 12.25 -7.46
CA LEU A 13 -2.36 12.69 -7.10
C LEU A 13 -1.60 13.09 -8.38
N PRO A 14 -1.94 14.24 -9.00
CA PRO A 14 -1.45 14.60 -10.33
C PRO A 14 0.02 15.02 -10.34
N ASP A 15 0.54 15.51 -9.21
CA ASP A 15 1.87 16.10 -9.11
C ASP A 15 2.52 15.88 -7.72
N GLU A 16 3.76 16.37 -7.62
CA GLU A 16 4.59 16.22 -6.42
C GLU A 16 4.01 16.93 -5.19
N ASN A 17 3.29 18.04 -5.36
CA ASN A 17 2.72 18.78 -4.24
C ASN A 17 1.52 18.05 -3.65
N ALA A 18 0.68 17.43 -4.49
CA ALA A 18 -0.41 16.57 -4.03
C ALA A 18 0.13 15.37 -3.23
N LEU A 19 1.18 14.71 -3.74
CA LEU A 19 1.85 13.64 -3.01
C LEU A 19 2.45 14.16 -1.69
N ARG A 20 3.08 15.33 -1.70
CA ARG A 20 3.65 15.93 -0.48
C ARG A 20 2.59 16.19 0.58
N GLY A 21 1.40 16.67 0.20
CA GLY A 21 0.28 16.84 1.11
C GLY A 21 -0.07 15.52 1.83
N LEU A 22 -0.23 14.45 1.06
CA LEU A 22 -0.47 13.11 1.61
C LEU A 22 0.66 12.66 2.55
N LEU A 23 1.92 12.85 2.16
CA LEU A 23 3.07 12.49 3.01
C LEU A 23 3.07 13.24 4.34
N LEU A 24 2.68 14.52 4.34
CA LEU A 24 2.58 15.31 5.56
C LEU A 24 1.46 14.78 6.47
N ASP A 25 0.33 14.36 5.92
CA ASP A 25 -0.74 13.74 6.71
C ASP A 25 -0.28 12.40 7.28
N CYS A 26 0.35 11.53 6.48
CA CYS A 26 0.93 10.27 6.94
C CYS A 26 2.02 10.49 8.02
N SER A 27 2.82 11.55 7.93
CA SER A 27 3.92 11.85 8.86
C SER A 27 3.48 12.15 10.29
N ARG A 28 2.18 12.41 10.50
CA ARG A 28 1.63 12.59 11.84
C ARG A 28 1.59 11.27 12.63
N THR A 29 1.79 10.14 11.97
CA THR A 29 1.90 8.83 12.61
C THR A 29 3.36 8.52 12.97
N ALA A 30 3.59 8.04 14.19
CA ALA A 30 4.94 7.64 14.64
C ALA A 30 5.57 6.51 13.79
N LEU A 31 4.74 5.82 13.01
CA LEU A 31 5.13 4.74 12.11
C LEU A 31 5.69 5.22 10.76
N ALA A 32 5.60 6.51 10.43
CA ALA A 32 6.04 6.97 9.10
C ALA A 32 7.56 7.06 8.93
N GLY A 33 8.35 6.85 10.00
CA GLY A 33 9.80 6.94 9.97
C GLY A 33 10.31 8.32 9.50
N SER A 34 11.55 8.38 9.05
CA SER A 34 12.03 9.56 8.31
C SER A 34 11.60 9.45 6.85
N ILE A 35 11.06 10.55 6.29
CA ILE A 35 10.51 10.59 4.93
C ILE A 35 11.40 11.46 4.04
N LEU A 36 11.92 10.89 2.95
CA LEU A 36 12.59 11.63 1.89
C LEU A 36 11.76 11.54 0.60
N GLN A 37 11.27 12.68 0.12
CA GLN A 37 10.55 12.78 -1.15
C GLN A 37 11.45 13.27 -2.29
N ARG A 38 11.34 12.64 -3.46
CA ARG A 38 11.92 13.11 -4.73
C ARG A 38 10.91 12.87 -5.87
N GLY A 39 10.28 13.94 -6.37
CA GLY A 39 9.23 13.82 -7.38
C GLY A 39 8.05 12.98 -6.88
N MET A 40 7.59 12.04 -7.71
CA MET A 40 6.49 11.11 -7.37
C MET A 40 6.95 9.88 -6.56
N THR A 41 8.04 10.00 -5.81
CA THR A 41 8.60 8.90 -5.00
C THR A 41 8.92 9.40 -3.60
N ALA A 42 8.58 8.60 -2.59
CA ALA A 42 8.94 8.79 -1.21
C ALA A 42 9.71 7.56 -0.70
N VAL A 43 10.71 7.78 0.14
CA VAL A 43 11.43 6.73 0.87
C VAL A 43 11.17 6.95 2.35
N HIS A 44 10.62 5.92 2.99
CA HIS A 44 10.43 5.83 4.42
C HIS A 44 11.57 5.00 5.00
N SER A 45 12.32 5.57 5.94
CA SER A 45 13.43 4.87 6.59
C SER A 45 13.07 4.57 8.05
N PHE A 46 13.25 3.32 8.43
CA PHE A 46 12.95 2.75 9.74
C PHE A 46 14.25 2.28 10.40
N GLY A 47 14.29 2.36 11.73
CA GLY A 47 15.48 2.06 12.54
C GLY A 47 15.93 3.24 13.40
N GLU A 48 16.85 2.97 14.31
CA GLU A 48 17.46 3.99 15.17
C GLU A 48 18.76 4.48 14.51
N ALA A 49 18.81 5.77 14.14
CA ALA A 49 19.94 6.37 13.43
C ALA A 49 21.31 6.17 14.13
N ASP A 50 21.30 6.02 15.46
CA ASP A 50 22.52 5.82 16.26
C ASP A 50 22.95 4.35 16.36
N ARG A 51 22.08 3.39 16.00
CA ARG A 51 22.31 1.95 16.22
C ARG A 51 22.26 1.12 14.95
N ASP A 52 21.54 1.58 13.93
CA ASP A 52 21.34 0.86 12.68
C ASP A 52 22.24 1.44 11.58
N PRO A 53 23.34 0.75 11.20
CA PRO A 53 24.23 1.21 10.14
C PRO A 53 23.59 1.14 8.75
N GLU A 54 22.53 0.34 8.61
CA GLU A 54 21.74 0.18 7.39
C GLU A 54 20.25 0.29 7.77
N PRO A 55 19.62 1.47 7.60
CA PRO A 55 18.21 1.62 7.91
C PRO A 55 17.36 0.77 6.96
N ARG A 56 16.26 0.21 7.48
CA ARG A 56 15.27 -0.49 6.65
C ARG A 56 14.49 0.54 5.85
N GLU A 57 14.46 0.40 4.53
CA GLU A 57 13.79 1.35 3.64
C GLU A 57 12.55 0.75 2.99
N VAL A 58 11.44 1.50 3.01
CA VAL A 58 10.26 1.23 2.20
C VAL A 58 10.09 2.36 1.20
N ARG A 59 10.06 2.02 -0.09
CA ARG A 59 9.89 3.01 -1.16
C ARG A 59 8.44 3.02 -1.63
N VAL A 60 7.83 4.19 -1.61
CA VAL A 60 6.48 4.43 -2.12
C VAL A 60 6.56 5.23 -3.43
N ILE A 61 6.06 4.66 -4.51
CA ILE A 61 6.04 5.30 -5.83
C ILE A 61 4.60 5.60 -6.22
N CYS A 62 4.29 6.87 -6.44
CA CYS A 62 2.99 7.30 -6.92
C CYS A 62 2.94 7.27 -8.45
N ARG A 63 1.94 6.58 -8.98
CA ARG A 63 1.66 6.45 -10.41
C ARG A 63 0.19 6.70 -10.70
N LYS A 64 -0.13 6.83 -11.99
CA LYS A 64 -1.52 6.81 -12.46
C LYS A 64 -2.12 5.43 -12.21
N ALA A 65 -3.38 5.36 -11.82
CA ALA A 65 -4.04 4.09 -11.52
C ALA A 65 -3.98 3.05 -12.66
N ASN A 66 -3.93 3.50 -13.92
CA ASN A 66 -3.89 2.61 -15.08
C ASN A 66 -2.57 1.80 -15.22
N THR A 67 -1.57 2.06 -14.37
CA THR A 67 -0.35 1.25 -14.32
C THR A 67 -0.50 0.01 -13.43
N ALA A 68 -1.54 -0.04 -12.60
CA ALA A 68 -1.80 -1.17 -11.73
C ALA A 68 -2.33 -2.39 -12.50
N HIS A 69 -2.40 -3.53 -11.82
CA HIS A 69 -2.91 -4.76 -12.42
C HIS A 69 -4.33 -4.61 -12.96
N ARG A 70 -4.50 -4.87 -14.26
CA ARG A 70 -5.80 -4.78 -14.96
C ARG A 70 -6.90 -5.59 -14.28
N ALA A 71 -6.59 -6.78 -13.75
CA ALA A 71 -7.57 -7.60 -13.05
C ALA A 71 -8.13 -6.89 -11.81
N ALA A 72 -7.28 -6.26 -11.00
CA ALA A 72 -7.71 -5.49 -9.84
C ALA A 72 -8.60 -4.30 -10.23
N LEU A 73 -8.21 -3.56 -11.28
CA LEU A 73 -9.01 -2.44 -11.79
C LEU A 73 -10.41 -2.89 -12.27
N VAL A 74 -10.50 -4.06 -12.92
CA VAL A 74 -11.78 -4.63 -13.38
C VAL A 74 -12.66 -4.99 -12.18
N GLU A 75 -12.12 -5.67 -11.16
CA GLU A 75 -12.92 -6.02 -9.98
C GLU A 75 -13.40 -4.79 -9.22
N LEU A 76 -12.55 -3.78 -9.05
CA LEU A 76 -12.95 -2.52 -8.42
C LEU A 76 -14.03 -1.78 -9.20
N ALA A 77 -13.95 -1.78 -10.53
CA ALA A 77 -14.96 -1.17 -11.38
C ALA A 77 -16.34 -1.85 -11.23
N LYS A 78 -16.39 -3.19 -11.02
CA LYS A 78 -17.65 -3.90 -10.73
C LYS A 78 -18.29 -3.44 -9.42
N GLN A 79 -17.48 -3.02 -8.46
CA GLN A 79 -17.93 -2.43 -7.18
C GLN A 79 -18.21 -0.92 -7.28
N GLY A 80 -18.08 -0.32 -8.47
CA GLY A 80 -18.30 1.12 -8.68
C GLY A 80 -17.12 2.00 -8.27
N PHE A 81 -15.99 1.43 -7.83
CA PHE A 81 -14.80 2.19 -7.45
C PHE A 81 -13.96 2.52 -8.68
N ARG A 82 -13.48 3.78 -8.77
CA ARG A 82 -12.72 4.28 -9.92
C ARG A 82 -11.38 4.87 -9.47
N PRO A 83 -10.31 4.05 -9.42
CA PRO A 83 -9.00 4.53 -9.01
C PRO A 83 -8.47 5.63 -9.94
N ALA A 84 -7.94 6.71 -9.35
CA ALA A 84 -7.23 7.79 -10.03
C ALA A 84 -5.71 7.63 -9.92
N ALA A 85 -5.22 7.18 -8.75
CA ALA A 85 -3.81 6.98 -8.48
C ALA A 85 -3.51 5.57 -7.93
N ALA A 86 -2.26 5.15 -8.09
CA ALA A 86 -1.70 3.91 -7.56
C ALA A 86 -0.42 4.25 -6.77
N LEU A 87 -0.37 3.84 -5.51
CA LEU A 87 0.80 3.97 -4.64
C LEU A 87 1.44 2.59 -4.51
N GLU A 88 2.59 2.41 -5.14
CA GLU A 88 3.34 1.15 -5.15
C GLU A 88 4.33 1.14 -3.98
N PHE A 89 4.21 0.14 -3.11
CA PHE A 89 5.10 -0.08 -1.97
C PHE A 89 6.15 -1.11 -2.37
N HIS A 90 7.41 -0.76 -2.21
CA HIS A 90 8.54 -1.61 -2.56
C HIS A 90 9.44 -1.82 -1.34
N THR A 91 9.82 -3.08 -1.11
CA THR A 91 10.70 -3.52 -0.02
C THR A 91 11.93 -4.20 -0.59
N ASP A 92 12.90 -4.53 0.25
CA ASP A 92 14.03 -5.41 -0.10
C ASP A 92 13.66 -6.90 -0.03
N GLY A 93 12.47 -7.23 0.47
CA GLY A 93 11.98 -8.61 0.68
C GLY A 93 12.44 -9.22 2.01
N HIS A 94 13.06 -8.43 2.90
CA HIS A 94 13.37 -8.90 4.25
C HIS A 94 12.10 -8.86 5.13
N PRO A 95 11.84 -9.88 5.99
CA PRO A 95 10.61 -9.97 6.76
C PRO A 95 10.27 -8.74 7.61
N GLU A 96 11.29 -8.10 8.20
CA GLU A 96 11.09 -6.88 9.00
C GLU A 96 10.67 -5.69 8.13
N THR A 97 11.30 -5.50 6.97
CA THR A 97 10.95 -4.45 6.02
C THR A 97 9.56 -4.67 5.43
N ASP A 98 9.18 -5.93 5.19
CA ASP A 98 7.83 -6.31 4.74
C ASP A 98 6.77 -6.01 5.82
N GLN A 99 7.09 -6.21 7.09
CA GLN A 99 6.23 -5.82 8.21
C GLN A 99 6.09 -4.30 8.31
N ASP A 100 7.20 -3.56 8.20
CA ASP A 100 7.20 -2.09 8.17
C ASP A 100 6.35 -1.57 6.99
N ALA A 101 6.46 -2.21 5.82
CA ALA A 101 5.66 -1.87 4.64
C ALA A 101 4.17 -2.19 4.82
N TRP A 102 3.82 -3.28 5.50
CA TRP A 102 2.43 -3.62 5.83
C TRP A 102 1.79 -2.54 6.72
N SER A 103 2.47 -2.15 7.79
CA SER A 103 2.02 -1.06 8.66
C SER A 103 1.93 0.27 7.91
N LEU A 104 2.86 0.55 7.00
CA LEU A 104 2.80 1.76 6.18
C LEU A 104 1.61 1.74 5.20
N CYS A 105 1.26 0.58 4.65
CA CYS A 105 0.06 0.44 3.81
C CYS A 105 -1.20 0.83 4.58
N GLU A 106 -1.30 0.48 5.87
CA GLU A 106 -2.41 0.86 6.74
C GLU A 106 -2.50 2.38 6.91
N VAL A 107 -1.39 3.02 7.28
CA VAL A 107 -1.31 4.48 7.46
C VAL A 107 -1.78 5.21 6.21
N TYR A 108 -1.24 4.83 5.04
CA TYR A 108 -1.67 5.46 3.79
C TYR A 108 -3.12 5.16 3.45
N ALA A 109 -3.59 3.94 3.70
CA ALA A 109 -4.97 3.55 3.42
C ALA A 109 -5.98 4.31 4.30
N GLU A 110 -5.61 4.66 5.53
CA GLU A 110 -6.41 5.55 6.38
C GLU A 110 -6.60 6.93 5.75
N GLU A 111 -5.51 7.52 5.23
CA GLU A 111 -5.54 8.85 4.64
C GLU A 111 -6.28 8.89 3.30
N VAL A 112 -6.04 7.91 2.41
CA VAL A 112 -6.59 7.95 1.03
C VAL A 112 -7.82 7.09 0.81
N ARG A 113 -8.24 6.31 1.82
CA ARG A 113 -9.44 5.46 1.81
C ARG A 113 -9.59 4.59 0.56
N GLY A 114 -8.50 3.89 0.22
CA GLY A 114 -8.39 3.11 -1.02
C GLY A 114 -8.59 1.60 -0.88
N TRP A 115 -8.07 0.87 -1.86
CA TRP A 115 -8.01 -0.59 -1.92
C TRP A 115 -6.57 -1.06 -2.12
N LEU A 116 -6.08 -1.89 -1.22
CA LEU A 116 -4.75 -2.49 -1.30
C LEU A 116 -4.80 -3.76 -2.14
N VAL A 117 -3.97 -3.84 -3.18
CA VAL A 117 -3.71 -5.03 -3.96
C VAL A 117 -2.40 -5.64 -3.47
N THR A 118 -2.41 -6.90 -3.05
CA THR A 118 -1.18 -7.59 -2.63
C THR A 118 -1.24 -9.09 -2.90
N SER A 119 -0.05 -9.70 -2.97
CA SER A 119 0.17 -11.15 -2.91
C SER A 119 0.87 -11.59 -1.61
N TYR A 120 1.17 -10.65 -0.71
CA TYR A 120 1.76 -10.94 0.60
C TYR A 120 0.80 -11.73 1.50
N LEU A 121 -0.49 -11.44 1.37
CA LEU A 121 -1.59 -12.15 2.02
C LEU A 121 -2.51 -12.70 0.94
N ASP A 122 -3.08 -13.88 1.17
CA ASP A 122 -4.13 -14.43 0.30
C ASP A 122 -5.54 -14.17 0.84
N PHE A 123 -6.54 -14.32 -0.04
CA PHE A 123 -7.93 -14.03 0.30
C PHE A 123 -8.41 -14.89 1.47
N GLU A 124 -8.11 -16.18 1.45
CA GLU A 124 -8.59 -17.12 2.45
C GLU A 124 -8.01 -16.79 3.84
N THR A 125 -6.70 -16.49 3.90
CA THR A 125 -6.03 -16.07 5.13
C THR A 125 -6.53 -14.72 5.61
N ALA A 126 -6.80 -13.77 4.71
CA ALA A 126 -7.38 -12.48 5.06
C ALA A 126 -8.79 -12.64 5.64
N ALA A 127 -9.64 -13.46 5.02
CA ALA A 127 -11.00 -13.71 5.48
C ALA A 127 -11.03 -14.43 6.84
N GLU A 128 -10.14 -15.39 7.04
CA GLU A 128 -9.99 -16.10 8.32
C GLU A 128 -9.60 -15.13 9.45
N ARG A 129 -8.61 -14.26 9.20
CA ARG A 129 -8.16 -13.26 10.19
C ARG A 129 -9.24 -12.22 10.51
N LEU A 130 -10.03 -11.81 9.52
CA LEU A 130 -11.15 -10.89 9.72
C LEU A 130 -12.37 -11.55 10.38
N GLY A 131 -12.52 -12.86 10.27
CA GLY A 131 -13.76 -13.57 10.59
C GLY A 131 -14.92 -13.25 9.64
N SER A 132 -14.64 -12.61 8.50
CA SER A 132 -15.61 -12.23 7.46
C SER A 132 -14.90 -11.99 6.13
N GLU A 133 -15.64 -12.07 5.02
CA GLU A 133 -15.19 -11.65 3.69
C GLU A 133 -15.44 -10.16 3.41
N ASP A 134 -16.10 -9.46 4.33
CA ASP A 134 -16.46 -8.05 4.17
C ASP A 134 -15.23 -7.17 3.93
N GLY A 135 -15.25 -6.46 2.80
CA GLY A 135 -14.14 -5.58 2.41
C GLY A 135 -12.96 -6.30 1.77
N LEU A 136 -13.12 -7.56 1.37
CA LEU A 136 -12.18 -8.33 0.57
C LEU A 136 -12.73 -8.60 -0.84
N LEU A 137 -11.86 -8.63 -1.84
CA LEU A 137 -12.19 -9.11 -3.19
C LEU A 137 -11.07 -10.02 -3.69
N HIS A 138 -11.43 -11.06 -4.45
CA HIS A 138 -10.45 -11.85 -5.16
C HIS A 138 -9.83 -11.03 -6.30
N ALA A 139 -8.49 -11.01 -6.38
CA ALA A 139 -7.78 -10.39 -7.49
C ALA A 139 -6.72 -11.35 -8.02
N PRO A 140 -6.84 -11.89 -9.24
CA PRO A 140 -5.78 -12.72 -9.82
C PRO A 140 -4.61 -11.84 -10.27
N VAL A 141 -3.84 -11.31 -9.31
CA VAL A 141 -2.57 -10.62 -9.54
C VAL A 141 -1.40 -11.62 -9.38
N GLY A 142 -0.36 -11.47 -10.21
CA GLY A 142 0.84 -12.33 -10.13
C GLY A 142 0.80 -13.70 -10.82
N GLY A 143 -0.26 -14.02 -11.60
CA GLY A 143 -0.20 -15.11 -12.57
C GLY A 143 0.18 -16.49 -12.02
N ARG A 144 -0.49 -16.96 -10.97
CA ARG A 144 -0.88 -18.39 -10.77
C ARG A 144 -1.58 -18.68 -9.43
N ARG A 145 -1.58 -17.79 -8.43
CA ARG A 145 -2.37 -17.93 -7.19
C ARG A 145 -2.50 -16.58 -6.45
N LYS A 146 -3.70 -16.35 -5.91
CA LYS A 146 -3.95 -15.70 -4.61
C LYS A 146 -3.48 -14.25 -4.41
N GLY A 147 -3.90 -13.35 -5.30
CA GLY A 147 -3.93 -11.94 -4.93
C GLY A 147 -5.24 -11.58 -4.25
N VAL A 148 -5.18 -10.67 -3.30
CA VAL A 148 -6.36 -10.11 -2.63
C VAL A 148 -6.39 -8.61 -2.81
N LEU A 149 -7.61 -8.11 -2.96
CA LEU A 149 -7.96 -6.70 -2.85
C LEU A 149 -8.55 -6.49 -1.46
N ILE A 150 -7.94 -5.64 -0.65
CA ILE A 150 -8.34 -5.37 0.73
C ILE A 150 -8.75 -3.90 0.81
N SER A 151 -9.99 -3.63 1.19
CA SER A 151 -10.44 -2.25 1.43
C SER A 151 -9.66 -1.63 2.59
N ALA A 152 -9.45 -0.31 2.57
CA ALA A 152 -8.79 0.41 3.67
C ALA A 152 -9.41 0.12 5.04
N ARG A 153 -10.74 -0.03 5.10
CA ARG A 153 -11.45 -0.39 6.33
C ARG A 153 -11.08 -1.80 6.82
N ALA A 154 -11.02 -2.78 5.93
CA ALA A 154 -10.65 -4.15 6.28
C ALA A 154 -9.17 -4.25 6.65
N LEU A 155 -8.29 -3.49 5.99
CA LEU A 155 -6.86 -3.48 6.27
C LEU A 155 -6.55 -3.09 7.72
N ARG A 156 -7.27 -2.11 8.28
CA ARG A 156 -7.14 -1.68 9.68
C ARG A 156 -7.52 -2.75 10.71
N LEU A 157 -8.31 -3.74 10.31
CA LEU A 157 -8.68 -4.87 11.16
C LEU A 157 -7.69 -6.04 11.04
N LEU A 158 -6.79 -5.99 10.05
CA LEU A 158 -5.77 -7.01 9.77
C LEU A 158 -4.36 -6.62 10.25
N ALA A 159 -4.14 -5.35 10.56
CA ALA A 159 -2.87 -4.79 10.99
C ALA A 159 -2.61 -5.00 12.49
#